data_AF-A0AAD9P6Y4-F1
#
_entry.id   AF-A0AAD9P6Y4-F1
#
_cell.length_a   1.000
_cell.length_b   1.000
_cell.length_c   1.000
_cell.angle_alpha   90.00
_cell.angle_beta   90.00
_cell.angle_gamma   90.00
#
_symmetry.space_group_name_H-M   'P 1'
#
loop_
_entity.id
_entity.type
_entity.pdbx_description
1 polymer ?
#
loop_
_entity_poly.entity_id
_entity_poly.type
_entity_poly.pdbx_seq_one_letter_code
_entity_poly.pdbx_strand_id
1 'polypeptide(L)'
;MSGDLNQAKILRNKVNRAASKLKYKFYQTQITAMHESGSHDWWKHMKTIMGLKTNGKSCMQGLANKTTDGDCGLLANTMNDFFVSVSDHLPRLNKSHKVFDVNEELLDQYVISVCTTFKALESVKANKATGPDNIPARVLRNYANVLAPPLTAINGMENGQCNTVAKNKPPCVD
;
A
#
# COMPACT_ATOMS: atom_id res chain seq x y z
N MET A 1 41.05 -16.65 -45.78
CA MET A 1 41.17 -16.65 -44.30
C MET A 1 40.22 -17.70 -43.74
N SER A 2 40.62 -18.97 -43.75
CA SER A 2 39.80 -20.07 -43.19
C SER A 2 40.14 -20.20 -41.70
N GLY A 3 39.44 -19.45 -40.86
CA GLY A 3 39.56 -19.57 -39.41
C GLY A 3 39.11 -20.97 -38.97
N ASP A 4 39.93 -21.62 -38.15
CA ASP A 4 39.79 -23.00 -37.70
C ASP A 4 38.45 -23.22 -36.95
N LEU A 5 37.44 -23.72 -37.68
CA LEU A 5 36.10 -24.04 -37.16
C LEU A 5 36.14 -24.97 -35.94
N ASN A 6 37.16 -25.81 -35.80
CA ASN A 6 37.30 -26.72 -34.67
C ASN A 6 37.73 -25.96 -33.40
N GLN A 7 38.65 -25.01 -33.52
CA GLN A 7 38.97 -24.09 -32.43
C GLN A 7 37.75 -23.30 -31.98
N ALA A 8 36.93 -22.79 -32.91
CA ALA A 8 35.71 -22.07 -32.57
C ALA A 8 34.71 -22.93 -31.78
N LYS A 9 34.53 -24.20 -32.17
CA LYS A 9 33.67 -25.16 -31.43
C LYS A 9 34.21 -25.46 -30.03
N ILE A 10 35.53 -25.67 -29.91
CA ILE A 10 36.18 -25.94 -28.61
C ILE A 10 36.01 -24.75 -27.67
N LEU A 11 36.26 -23.53 -28.16
CA LEU A 11 36.10 -22.31 -27.39
C LEU A 11 34.63 -22.09 -26.97
N ARG A 12 33.68 -22.26 -27.89
CA ARG A 12 32.24 -22.20 -27.59
C ARG A 12 31.84 -23.18 -26.49
N ASN A 13 32.31 -24.42 -26.56
CA ASN A 13 32.02 -25.44 -25.56
C ASN A 13 32.64 -25.11 -24.20
N LYS A 14 33.87 -24.57 -24.17
CA LYS A 14 34.51 -24.08 -22.94
C LYS A 14 33.70 -22.94 -22.32
N VAL A 15 33.28 -21.96 -23.12
CA VAL A 15 32.44 -20.84 -22.67
C VAL A 15 31.10 -21.34 -22.14
N ASN A 16 30.42 -22.23 -22.86
CA ASN A 16 29.13 -22.78 -22.42
C ASN A 16 29.27 -23.56 -21.11
N ARG A 17 30.31 -24.39 -20.95
CA ARG A 17 30.58 -25.11 -19.70
C ARG A 17 30.86 -24.14 -18.54
N ALA A 18 31.67 -23.11 -18.79
CA ALA A 18 31.96 -22.07 -17.79
C ALA A 18 30.68 -21.32 -17.40
N ALA A 19 29.86 -20.92 -18.37
CA ALA A 19 28.60 -20.24 -18.15
C ALA A 19 27.60 -21.10 -17.34
N SER A 20 27.45 -22.38 -17.70
CA SER A 20 26.61 -23.31 -16.94
C SER A 20 27.10 -23.51 -15.51
N LYS A 21 28.42 -23.65 -15.32
CA LYS A 21 29.03 -23.77 -13.98
C LYS A 21 28.80 -22.50 -13.14
N LEU A 22 28.89 -21.32 -13.76
CA LEU A 22 28.68 -20.04 -13.09
C LEU A 22 27.20 -19.87 -12.70
N LYS A 23 26.27 -20.18 -13.61
CA LYS A 23 24.82 -20.17 -13.34
C LYS A 23 24.47 -21.10 -12.18
N TYR A 24 24.96 -22.33 -12.22
CA TYR A 24 24.74 -23.30 -11.15
C TYR A 24 25.23 -22.76 -9.79
N LYS A 25 26.47 -22.27 -9.73
CA LYS A 25 27.03 -21.68 -8.50
C LYS A 25 26.18 -20.52 -7.99
N PHE A 26 25.79 -19.60 -8.87
CA PHE A 26 24.96 -18.46 -8.52
C PHE A 26 23.64 -18.90 -7.87
N TYR A 27 22.87 -19.77 -8.53
CA TYR A 27 21.58 -20.22 -7.98
C TYR A 27 21.75 -21.04 -6.71
N GLN A 28 22.78 -21.88 -6.62
CA GLN A 28 23.07 -22.66 -5.41
C GLN A 28 23.35 -21.74 -4.21
N THR A 29 24.21 -20.73 -4.37
CA THR A 29 24.51 -19.76 -3.30
C THR A 29 23.26 -19.00 -2.86
N GLN A 30 22.43 -18.55 -3.81
CA GLN A 30 21.18 -17.88 -3.49
C GLN A 30 20.21 -18.79 -2.72
N ILE A 31 20.07 -20.06 -3.12
CA ILE A 31 19.18 -21.03 -2.46
C ILE A 31 19.66 -21.37 -1.05
N THR A 32 20.96 -21.58 -0.87
CA THR A 32 21.53 -21.86 0.46
C THR A 32 21.35 -20.67 1.40
N ALA A 33 21.62 -19.44 0.95
CA ALA A 33 21.39 -18.22 1.74
C ALA A 33 19.89 -18.00 2.08
N MET A 34 18.97 -18.48 1.23
CA MET A 34 17.53 -18.39 1.48
C MET A 34 17.04 -19.35 2.57
N HIS A 35 17.68 -20.51 2.74
CA HIS A 35 17.27 -21.53 3.73
C HIS A 35 17.49 -21.06 5.19
N GLU A 36 18.36 -20.07 5.39
CA GLU A 36 18.67 -19.46 6.68
C GLU A 36 17.86 -18.17 6.96
N SER A 37 17.07 -17.71 5.98
CA SER A 37 16.36 -16.42 6.04
C SER A 37 14.88 -16.54 6.43
N GLY A 38 14.30 -15.50 7.04
CA GLY A 38 12.87 -15.44 7.34
C GLY A 38 11.99 -15.34 6.09
N SER A 39 10.69 -15.69 6.20
CA SER A 39 9.76 -15.80 5.06
C SER A 39 9.67 -14.54 4.17
N HIS A 40 9.84 -13.35 4.76
CA HIS A 40 9.87 -12.08 4.01
C HIS A 40 11.10 -11.97 3.10
N ASP A 41 12.28 -12.31 3.63
CA ASP A 41 13.53 -12.23 2.90
C ASP A 41 13.62 -13.33 1.85
N TRP A 42 13.07 -14.51 2.13
CA TRP A 42 12.89 -15.57 1.14
C TRP A 42 12.13 -15.07 -0.09
N TRP A 43 10.98 -14.42 0.09
CA TRP A 43 10.19 -13.90 -1.04
C TRP A 43 10.90 -12.78 -1.80
N LYS A 44 11.65 -11.93 -1.10
CA LYS A 44 12.47 -10.88 -1.71
C LYS A 44 13.57 -11.45 -2.61
N HIS A 45 14.26 -12.50 -2.15
CA HIS A 45 15.28 -13.20 -2.93
C HIS A 45 14.67 -13.96 -4.11
N MET A 46 13.53 -14.64 -3.90
CA MET A 46 12.81 -15.36 -4.95
C MET A 46 12.39 -14.43 -6.10
N LYS A 47 11.85 -13.24 -5.79
CA LYS A 47 11.51 -12.23 -6.82
C LYS A 47 12.74 -11.80 -7.63
N THR A 48 13.92 -11.77 -7.03
CA THR A 48 15.16 -11.43 -7.74
C THR A 48 15.58 -12.55 -8.68
N ILE A 49 15.50 -13.81 -8.22
CA ILE A 49 15.81 -15.01 -9.03
C ILE A 49 14.88 -15.14 -10.24
N MET A 50 13.60 -14.88 -10.04
CA MET A 50 12.58 -14.95 -11.09
C MET A 50 12.57 -13.73 -12.02
N GLY A 51 13.43 -12.73 -11.78
CA GLY A 51 13.41 -11.47 -12.54
C GLY A 51 12.14 -10.63 -12.30
N LEU A 52 11.36 -10.94 -11.26
CA LEU A 52 10.16 -10.20 -10.82
C LEU A 52 10.50 -8.96 -9.99
N LYS A 53 11.79 -8.59 -9.90
CA LYS A 53 12.20 -7.36 -9.24
C LYS A 53 11.66 -6.18 -10.05
N THR A 54 10.62 -5.54 -9.53
CA THR A 54 10.03 -4.35 -10.14
C THR A 54 11.02 -3.20 -10.03
N ASN A 55 11.79 -2.98 -11.09
CA ASN A 55 12.70 -1.83 -11.20
C ASN A 55 11.87 -0.56 -11.46
N GLY A 56 11.08 -0.10 -10.48
CA GLY A 56 10.33 1.16 -10.53
C GLY A 56 9.31 1.34 -11.67
N LYS A 57 9.18 0.38 -12.59
CA LYS A 57 8.21 0.41 -13.68
C LYS A 57 6.83 0.12 -13.11
N SER A 58 5.87 0.95 -13.49
CA SER A 58 4.44 0.77 -13.20
C SER A 58 4.04 -0.68 -13.42
N CYS A 59 3.30 -1.25 -12.47
CA CYS A 59 2.79 -2.64 -12.53
C CYS A 59 2.00 -2.93 -13.82
N MET A 60 1.58 -1.90 -14.55
CA MET A 60 0.77 -1.98 -15.75
C MET A 60 1.54 -1.77 -17.06
N GLN A 61 2.86 -1.53 -17.02
CA GLN A 61 3.63 -1.22 -18.25
C GLN A 61 3.57 -2.34 -19.30
N GLY A 62 3.56 -3.60 -18.85
CA GLY A 62 3.43 -4.74 -19.77
C GLY A 62 2.07 -4.81 -20.46
N LEU A 63 1.01 -4.32 -19.81
CA LEU A 63 -0.32 -4.21 -20.41
C LEU A 63 -0.40 -2.99 -21.32
N ALA A 64 0.13 -1.84 -20.89
CA ALA A 64 0.19 -0.63 -21.70
C ALA A 64 0.92 -0.89 -23.03
N ASN A 65 2.04 -1.61 -23.01
CA ASN A 65 2.77 -1.97 -24.23
C ASN A 65 1.97 -2.86 -25.20
N LYS A 66 0.99 -3.62 -24.71
CA LYS A 66 0.17 -4.51 -25.56
C LYS A 66 -1.10 -3.84 -26.07
N THR A 67 -1.66 -2.92 -25.30
CA THR A 67 -3.00 -2.39 -25.53
C THR A 67 -2.97 -0.93 -26.02
N THR A 68 -1.94 -0.17 -25.64
CA THR A 68 -1.84 1.28 -25.86
C THR A 68 -0.41 1.71 -26.24
N ASP A 69 0.38 0.83 -26.85
CA ASP A 69 1.76 1.09 -27.28
C ASP A 69 2.68 1.71 -26.21
N GLY A 70 2.41 1.40 -24.94
CA GLY A 70 3.19 1.83 -23.79
C GLY A 70 2.68 3.10 -23.11
N ASP A 71 1.63 3.73 -23.63
CA ASP A 71 0.96 4.87 -23.02
C ASP A 71 0.07 4.42 -21.85
N CYS A 72 0.53 4.67 -20.62
CA CYS A 72 -0.21 4.35 -19.40
C CYS A 72 -1.43 5.27 -19.18
N GLY A 73 -1.42 6.49 -19.71
CA GLY A 73 -2.56 7.42 -19.61
C GLY A 73 -3.70 6.97 -20.49
N LEU A 74 -3.40 6.57 -21.73
CA LEU A 74 -4.39 5.99 -22.63
C LEU A 74 -4.98 4.70 -22.04
N LEU A 75 -4.15 3.84 -21.44
CA LEU A 75 -4.62 2.61 -20.78
C LEU A 75 -5.61 2.92 -19.64
N ALA A 76 -5.32 3.93 -18.82
CA ALA A 76 -6.19 4.34 -17.72
C ALA A 76 -7.55 4.82 -18.24
N ASN A 77 -7.56 5.60 -19.33
CA ASN A 77 -8.80 6.05 -19.96
C ASN A 77 -9.59 4.86 -20.53
N THR A 78 -8.94 3.93 -21.24
CA THR A 78 -9.60 2.73 -21.75
C THR A 78 -10.22 1.88 -20.63
N MET A 79 -9.53 1.74 -19.49
CA MET A 79 -10.08 1.06 -18.31
C MET A 79 -11.29 1.80 -17.75
N ASN A 80 -11.22 3.12 -17.63
CA ASN A 80 -12.34 3.94 -17.17
C ASN A 80 -13.56 3.79 -18.09
N ASP A 81 -13.37 3.86 -19.40
CA ASP A 81 -14.44 3.71 -20.40
C ASP A 81 -15.08 2.33 -20.31
N PHE A 82 -14.29 1.28 -20.09
CA PHE A 82 -14.80 -0.06 -19.83
C PHE A 82 -15.68 -0.09 -18.57
N PHE A 83 -15.22 0.45 -17.44
CA PHE A 83 -16.01 0.47 -16.22
C PHE A 83 -17.28 1.32 -16.33
N VAL A 84 -17.22 2.45 -17.04
CA VAL A 84 -18.39 3.27 -17.37
C VAL A 84 -19.38 2.46 -18.19
N SER A 85 -18.92 1.75 -19.23
CA SER A 85 -19.79 0.93 -20.07
C SER A 85 -20.53 -0.16 -19.28
N VAL A 86 -19.85 -0.80 -18.32
CA VAL A 86 -20.46 -1.82 -17.44
C VAL A 86 -21.45 -1.18 -16.45
N SER A 87 -21.18 0.05 -16.02
CA SER A 87 -21.96 0.75 -14.98
C SER A 87 -23.04 1.67 -15.54
N ASP A 88 -23.22 1.74 -16.86
CA ASP A 88 -24.11 2.71 -17.50
C ASP A 88 -25.60 2.52 -17.14
N HIS A 89 -25.97 1.29 -16.78
CA HIS A 89 -27.30 0.93 -16.31
C HIS A 89 -27.60 1.39 -14.87
N LEU A 90 -26.58 1.82 -14.11
CA LEU A 90 -26.77 2.26 -12.72
C LEU A 90 -27.26 3.71 -12.70
N PRO A 91 -28.30 4.02 -11.90
CA PRO A 91 -28.77 5.38 -11.76
C PRO A 91 -27.68 6.26 -11.13
N ARG A 92 -27.54 7.49 -11.63
CA ARG A 92 -26.59 8.46 -11.08
C ARG A 92 -26.97 8.77 -9.62
N LEU A 93 -25.97 8.87 -8.75
CA LEU A 93 -26.16 9.29 -7.36
C LEU A 93 -26.81 10.68 -7.33
N ASN A 94 -28.03 10.76 -6.80
CA ASN A 94 -28.73 12.03 -6.63
C ASN A 94 -28.13 12.78 -5.44
N LYS A 95 -27.35 13.83 -5.72
CA LYS A 95 -26.73 14.69 -4.69
C LYS A 95 -27.75 15.42 -3.81
N SER A 96 -29.02 15.44 -4.20
CA SER A 96 -30.11 16.05 -3.43
C SER A 96 -30.77 15.06 -2.44
N HIS A 97 -30.42 13.78 -2.48
CA HIS A 97 -30.94 12.82 -1.51
C HIS A 97 -30.21 13.02 -0.19
N LYS A 98 -30.86 13.67 0.78
CA LYS A 98 -30.41 13.64 2.18
C LYS A 98 -30.49 12.18 2.63
N VAL A 99 -29.34 11.54 2.80
CA VAL A 99 -29.26 10.09 3.07
C VAL A 99 -29.72 9.75 4.49
N PHE A 100 -29.98 10.72 5.36
CA PHE A 100 -30.27 10.45 6.77
C PHE A 100 -31.36 11.38 7.30
N ASP A 101 -32.52 10.81 7.61
CA ASP A 101 -33.34 11.29 8.72
C ASP A 101 -32.59 10.83 9.98
N VAL A 102 -31.84 11.74 10.59
CA VAL A 102 -31.10 11.44 11.80
C VAL A 102 -32.13 11.34 12.92
N ASN A 103 -32.46 10.12 13.35
CA ASN A 103 -33.21 9.91 14.58
C ASN A 103 -32.39 10.48 15.75
N GLU A 104 -32.84 11.59 16.33
CA GLU A 104 -32.13 12.26 17.43
C GLU A 104 -31.89 11.33 18.63
N GLU A 105 -32.78 10.35 18.88
CA GLU A 105 -32.61 9.33 19.92
C GLU A 105 -31.39 8.39 19.72
N LEU A 106 -30.83 8.29 18.51
CA LEU A 106 -29.64 7.48 18.26
C LEU A 106 -28.34 8.23 18.62
N LEU A 107 -28.35 9.56 18.68
CA LEU A 107 -27.14 10.37 18.90
C LEU A 107 -26.53 10.16 20.29
N ASP A 108 -27.39 9.94 21.30
CA ASP A 108 -26.95 9.69 22.68
C ASP A 108 -26.22 8.33 22.85
N GLN A 109 -26.39 7.39 21.92
CA GLN A 109 -25.65 6.12 21.91
C GLN A 109 -24.22 6.25 21.37
N TYR A 110 -23.89 7.37 20.70
CA TYR A 110 -22.60 7.59 20.04
C TYR A 110 -21.72 8.62 20.76
N VAL A 111 -21.90 8.83 22.07
CA VAL A 111 -20.98 9.64 22.88
C VAL A 111 -19.64 8.93 23.00
N ILE A 112 -18.67 9.34 22.19
CA ILE A 112 -17.29 8.84 22.24
C ILE A 112 -16.56 9.55 23.38
N SER A 113 -15.90 8.80 24.27
CA SER A 113 -15.06 9.39 25.32
C SER A 113 -13.68 9.80 24.79
N VAL A 114 -13.02 10.74 25.49
CA VAL A 114 -11.64 11.13 25.18
C VAL A 114 -10.68 9.95 25.28
N CYS A 115 -10.87 9.07 26.27
CA CYS A 115 -10.02 7.89 26.43
C CYS A 115 -10.24 6.87 25.30
N THR A 116 -11.47 6.71 24.80
CA THR A 116 -11.77 5.88 23.63
C THR A 116 -11.06 6.42 22.39
N THR A 117 -11.14 7.73 22.17
CA THR A 117 -10.48 8.42 21.04
C THR A 117 -8.95 8.30 21.13
N PHE A 118 -8.40 8.47 22.33
CA PHE A 118 -6.96 8.31 22.59
C PHE A 118 -6.47 6.89 22.27
N LYS A 119 -7.16 5.86 22.79
CA LYS A 119 -6.81 4.45 22.52
C LYS A 119 -6.91 4.11 21.03
N ALA A 120 -7.90 4.67 20.35
CA ALA A 120 -8.04 4.51 18.91
C ALA A 120 -6.84 5.10 18.16
N LEU A 121 -6.42 6.32 18.48
CA LEU A 121 -5.24 6.97 17.88
C LEU A 121 -3.93 6.23 18.20
N GLU A 122 -3.79 5.72 19.44
CA GLU A 122 -2.63 4.95 19.86
C GLU A 122 -2.51 3.61 19.10
N SER A 123 -3.64 2.98 18.80
CA SER A 123 -3.69 1.71 18.06
C SER A 123 -3.33 1.84 16.57
N VAL A 124 -3.22 3.07 16.05
CA VAL A 124 -2.91 3.32 14.64
C VAL A 124 -1.53 2.75 14.28
N LYS A 125 -1.50 1.96 13.20
CA LYS A 125 -0.26 1.39 12.66
C LYS A 125 0.55 2.49 11.96
N ALA A 126 1.64 2.93 12.59
CA ALA A 126 2.50 4.02 12.12
C ALA A 126 3.08 3.85 10.70
N ASN A 127 3.19 2.59 10.22
CA ASN A 127 3.77 2.27 8.91
C ASN A 127 2.71 2.20 7.79
N LYS A 128 1.48 2.68 8.03
CA LYS A 128 0.43 2.71 7.01
C LYS A 128 0.62 3.91 6.08
N ALA A 129 0.20 3.71 4.83
CA ALA A 129 0.21 4.75 3.82
C ALA A 129 -0.69 5.91 4.27
N THR A 130 -0.25 7.11 3.91
CA THR A 130 -0.95 8.35 4.18
C THR A 130 -2.27 8.42 3.44
N GLY A 131 -3.31 8.95 4.08
CA GLY A 131 -4.61 9.15 3.46
C GLY A 131 -4.62 10.31 2.45
N PRO A 132 -5.79 10.64 1.88
CA PRO A 132 -5.96 11.79 0.98
C PRO A 132 -5.70 13.15 1.67
N ASP A 133 -5.72 13.16 3.00
CA ASP A 133 -5.36 14.31 3.85
C ASP A 133 -3.84 14.55 3.92
N ASN A 134 -3.04 13.61 3.42
CA ASN A 134 -1.59 13.62 3.46
C ASN A 134 -1.00 13.73 4.90
N ILE A 135 -1.74 13.28 5.94
CA ILE A 135 -1.28 13.25 7.33
C ILE A 135 -0.69 11.87 7.68
N PRO A 136 0.61 11.75 8.01
CA PRO A 136 1.20 10.45 8.31
C PRO A 136 0.60 9.80 9.56
N ALA A 137 0.32 8.49 9.49
CA ALA A 137 -0.21 7.70 10.60
C ALA A 137 0.63 7.79 11.89
N ARG A 138 1.95 7.99 11.75
CA ARG A 138 2.86 8.19 12.88
C ARG A 138 2.60 9.50 13.64
N VAL A 139 2.16 10.56 12.96
CA VAL A 139 1.80 11.83 13.59
C VAL A 139 0.56 11.65 14.47
N LEU A 140 -0.48 11.00 13.92
CA LEU A 140 -1.70 10.71 14.67
C LEU A 140 -1.42 9.92 15.95
N ARG A 141 -0.55 8.90 15.86
CA ARG A 141 -0.17 8.07 17.01
C ARG A 141 0.67 8.84 18.04
N ASN A 142 1.69 9.57 17.60
CA ASN A 142 2.63 10.25 18.49
C ASN A 142 1.98 11.42 19.24
N TYR A 143 1.00 12.09 18.62
CA TYR A 143 0.28 13.21 19.21
C TYR A 143 -1.12 12.81 19.69
N ALA A 144 -1.38 11.53 19.94
CA ALA A 144 -2.69 11.03 20.35
C ALA A 144 -3.24 11.74 21.60
N ASN A 145 -2.37 12.07 22.56
CA ASN A 145 -2.74 12.80 23.78
C ASN A 145 -3.21 14.23 23.51
N VAL A 146 -2.61 14.91 22.52
CA VAL A 146 -2.95 16.28 22.12
C VAL A 146 -4.18 16.30 21.22
N LEU A 147 -4.30 15.31 20.33
CA LEU A 147 -5.36 15.22 19.33
C LEU A 147 -6.66 14.62 19.88
N ALA A 148 -6.62 13.77 20.91
CA ALA A 148 -7.82 13.13 21.42
C ALA A 148 -8.88 14.13 21.91
N PRO A 149 -8.58 15.12 22.78
CA PRO A 149 -9.59 16.08 23.25
C PRO A 149 -10.32 16.86 22.13
N PRO A 150 -9.63 17.50 21.16
CA PRO A 150 -10.32 18.22 20.10
C PRO A 150 -11.09 17.29 19.15
N LEU A 151 -10.59 16.08 18.87
CA LEU A 151 -11.30 15.12 18.02
C LEU A 151 -12.57 14.57 18.68
N THR A 152 -12.52 14.33 20.00
CA THR A 152 -13.71 13.96 20.77
C THR A 152 -14.74 15.10 20.79
N ALA A 153 -14.28 16.34 20.94
CA ALA A 153 -15.15 17.51 20.92
C ALA A 153 -15.85 17.67 19.57
N ILE A 154 -15.13 17.51 18.44
CA ILE A 154 -15.73 17.55 17.10
C ILE A 154 -16.84 16.50 16.95
N ASN A 155 -16.67 15.32 17.54
CA ASN A 155 -17.67 14.25 17.48
C ASN A 155 -18.84 14.45 18.46
N GLY A 156 -18.67 15.28 19.50
CA GLY A 156 -19.70 15.57 20.51
C GLY A 156 -20.36 16.95 20.36
N MET A 157 -19.97 17.74 19.36
CA MET A 157 -20.34 19.15 19.22
C MET A 157 -21.77 19.42 18.74
N GLU A 158 -22.60 18.40 18.54
CA GLU A 158 -24.05 18.62 18.37
C GLU A 158 -24.74 19.02 19.69
N ASN A 159 -24.13 18.70 20.84
CA ASN A 159 -24.67 19.07 22.16
C ASN A 159 -23.76 20.13 22.81
N GLY A 160 -24.10 21.39 22.58
CA GLY A 160 -23.30 22.55 22.96
C GLY A 160 -23.04 22.73 24.45
N GLN A 161 -21.97 22.13 24.98
CA GLN A 161 -21.27 22.60 26.17
C GLN A 161 -19.76 22.36 26.06
N CYS A 162 -19.00 23.42 25.76
CA CYS A 162 -17.55 23.42 25.84
C CYS A 162 -17.11 23.37 27.30
N ASN A 163 -16.76 22.18 27.83
CA ASN A 163 -16.05 22.09 29.11
C ASN A 163 -14.54 22.17 28.86
N THR A 164 -14.00 23.37 29.04
CA THR A 164 -12.57 23.64 29.12
C THR A 164 -12.01 23.13 30.44
N VAL A 165 -11.42 21.92 30.45
CA VAL A 165 -10.43 21.56 31.48
C VAL A 165 -9.24 20.87 30.80
N ALA A 166 -8.38 21.67 30.19
CA ALA A 166 -7.03 21.26 29.88
C ALA A 166 -6.18 21.38 31.18
N LYS A 167 -6.05 20.29 31.93
CA LYS A 167 -4.91 20.09 32.82
C LYS A 167 -4.27 18.75 32.48
N ASN A 168 -2.95 18.79 32.34
CA ASN A 168 -2.06 17.72 31.91
C ASN A 168 -2.12 16.48 32.83
N LYS A 169 -3.23 15.74 32.82
CA LYS A 169 -3.29 14.35 33.27
C LYS A 169 -3.42 13.47 32.01
N PRO A 170 -2.64 12.39 31.87
CA PRO A 170 -2.88 11.44 30.79
C PRO A 170 -4.34 10.97 30.83
N PRO A 171 -5.05 10.93 29.69
CA PRO A 171 -6.51 10.77 29.64
C PRO A 171 -7.03 9.40 30.12
N CYS A 172 -6.14 8.46 30.45
CA CYS A 172 -6.49 7.07 30.78
C CYS A 172 -5.68 6.53 31.98
N VAL A 173 -5.35 7.36 32.96
CA VAL A 173 -4.72 6.91 34.22
C VAL A 173 -5.68 7.18 35.37
N ASP A 174 -6.16 6.12 36.00
CA ASP A 174 -6.70 6.17 37.37
C ASP A 174 -5.59 6.69 38.30
#